data_AF-A0A7C8IDL4-F1
#
_entry.id   AF-A0A7C8IDL4-F1
#
_cell.length_a   1.000
_cell.length_b   1.000
_cell.length_c   1.000
_cell.angle_alpha   90.00
_cell.angle_beta   90.00
_cell.angle_gamma   90.00
#
_symmetry.space_group_name_H-M   'P 1'
#
loop_
_entity.id
_entity.type
_entity.pdbx_description
1 polymer ?
#
loop_
_entity_poly.entity_id
_entity_poly.type
_entity_poly.pdbx_seq_one_letter_code
_entity_poly.pdbx_strand_id
1 'polypeptide(L)'
;MDLVHPKSSPLAGLARKIREKAPLLTETYVAYGATERLMKECARPGDYKIPQSMDTKAEIPTDEHGVQIGEGTGWWYETLGLTPTFVNWAQITFIHMYMLQVRIRMFPATHAPLWIQHLTNQAFYAAEDRLVVWHQVNASSLRQKYLKDVFSQWRAVLLSYDEGLIKGDAVLAAAVWRNLFGAREDVDFQKLAQVVGYMRREIRRLDLATDDEVADGGWAFNGDPGLEEGTVEAMSKMVQSDTAKA
;
A
#
# COMPACT_ATOMS: atom_id res chain seq x y z
N MET A 1 -11.05 39.23 0.94
CA MET A 1 -10.95 37.92 1.59
C MET A 1 -9.67 37.32 1.06
N ASP A 2 -8.57 37.57 1.76
CA ASP A 2 -7.22 37.27 1.30
C ASP A 2 -6.97 35.76 1.37
N LEU A 3 -6.59 35.19 0.23
CA LEU A 3 -6.16 33.80 0.12
C LEU A 3 -4.73 33.72 0.68
N VAL A 4 -4.62 33.09 1.86
CA VAL A 4 -3.34 32.77 2.49
C VAL A 4 -2.65 31.70 1.64
N HIS A 5 -1.61 32.09 0.90
CA HIS A 5 -0.68 31.15 0.27
C HIS A 5 0.08 30.39 1.37
N PRO A 6 0.18 29.05 1.32
CA PRO A 6 1.02 28.31 2.25
C PRO A 6 2.48 28.71 2.02
N LYS A 7 3.17 29.09 3.10
CA LYS A 7 4.60 29.44 3.06
C LYS A 7 5.39 28.21 2.63
N SER A 8 6.05 28.33 1.48
CA SER A 8 6.98 27.32 0.95
C SER A 8 8.02 26.93 2.00
N SER A 9 8.21 25.63 2.20
CA SER A 9 9.22 25.07 3.10
C SER A 9 10.63 25.56 2.73
N PRO A 10 11.47 26.01 3.68
CA PRO A 10 12.85 26.46 3.42
C PRO A 10 13.73 25.42 2.71
N LEU A 11 13.39 24.14 2.86
CA LEU A 11 14.07 23.01 2.21
C LEU A 11 13.74 22.91 0.71
N ALA A 12 12.54 23.32 0.29
CA ALA A 12 12.13 23.30 -1.12
C ALA A 12 12.94 24.29 -1.97
N GLY A 13 13.31 25.44 -1.38
CA GLY A 13 14.14 26.45 -2.05
C GLY A 13 15.59 26.02 -2.27
N LEU A 14 16.13 25.18 -1.37
CA LEU A 14 17.48 24.63 -1.47
C LEU A 14 17.52 23.49 -2.50
N ALA A 15 16.54 22.58 -2.48
CA ALA A 15 16.43 21.50 -3.45
C ALA A 15 16.34 22.01 -4.90
N ARG A 16 15.60 23.11 -5.13
CA ARG A 16 15.49 23.75 -6.45
C ARG A 16 16.83 24.27 -6.98
N LYS A 17 17.67 24.85 -6.12
CA LYS A 17 19.00 25.38 -6.50
C LYS A 17 20.05 24.28 -6.73
N ILE A 18 19.94 23.15 -6.04
CA ILE A 18 20.87 22.02 -6.23
C ILE A 18 20.54 21.27 -7.54
N ARG A 19 19.25 21.21 -7.92
CA ARG A 19 18.75 20.64 -9.18
C ARG A 19 19.36 21.31 -10.44
N GLU A 20 19.78 22.58 -10.35
CA GLU A 20 20.39 23.32 -11.46
C GLU A 20 21.86 22.95 -11.74
N LYS A 21 22.60 22.36 -10.78
CA LYS A 21 24.06 22.11 -10.92
C LYS A 21 24.47 20.65 -10.86
N ALA A 22 23.65 19.75 -10.33
CA ALA A 22 23.88 18.31 -10.31
C ALA A 22 22.54 17.54 -10.34
N PRO A 23 21.77 17.62 -11.45
CA PRO A 23 20.38 17.19 -11.50
C PRO A 23 20.18 15.72 -11.06
N LEU A 24 21.05 14.81 -11.51
CA LEU A 24 20.92 13.38 -11.24
C LEU A 24 21.21 12.99 -9.78
N LEU A 25 22.30 13.47 -9.18
CA LEU A 25 22.65 13.15 -7.79
C LEU A 25 21.65 13.77 -6.79
N THR A 26 21.13 14.95 -7.13
CA THR A 26 20.09 15.61 -6.33
C THR A 26 18.78 14.85 -6.41
N GLU A 27 18.40 14.41 -7.61
CA GLU A 27 17.18 13.65 -7.82
C GLU A 27 17.19 12.31 -7.07
N THR A 28 18.29 11.55 -7.15
CA THR A 28 18.42 10.28 -6.41
C THR A 28 18.21 10.47 -4.91
N TYR A 29 18.81 11.51 -4.31
CA TYR A 29 18.65 11.77 -2.87
C TYR A 29 17.22 12.21 -2.52
N VAL A 30 16.62 13.07 -3.35
CA VAL A 30 15.23 13.52 -3.18
C VAL A 30 14.27 12.34 -3.30
N ALA A 31 14.38 11.54 -4.35
CA ALA A 31 13.57 10.35 -4.58
C ALA A 31 13.71 9.36 -3.43
N TYR A 32 14.95 9.07 -2.98
CA TYR A 32 15.20 8.18 -1.85
C TYR A 32 14.45 8.63 -0.59
N GLY A 33 14.60 9.89 -0.17
CA GLY A 33 13.97 10.40 1.06
C GLY A 33 12.45 10.55 0.93
N ALA A 34 11.94 10.95 -0.24
CA ALA A 34 10.50 11.04 -0.48
C ALA A 34 9.84 9.66 -0.46
N THR A 35 10.40 8.69 -1.20
CA THR A 35 9.89 7.32 -1.24
C THR A 35 10.00 6.59 0.09
N GLU A 36 10.95 6.94 0.97
CA GLU A 36 11.00 6.43 2.34
C GLU A 36 9.73 6.81 3.12
N ARG A 37 9.32 8.09 3.05
CA ARG A 37 8.11 8.60 3.71
C ARG A 37 6.85 8.01 3.09
N LEU A 38 6.79 7.97 1.76
CA LEU A 38 5.68 7.36 1.03
C LEU A 38 5.51 5.88 1.39
N MET A 39 6.61 5.13 1.49
CA MET A 39 6.58 3.72 1.86
C MET A 39 6.12 3.53 3.31
N LYS A 40 6.54 4.39 4.24
CA LYS A 40 6.00 4.39 5.61
C LYS A 40 4.49 4.58 5.63
N GLU A 41 3.98 5.49 4.80
CA GLU A 41 2.53 5.69 4.66
C GLU A 41 1.83 4.47 4.02
N CYS A 42 2.46 3.79 3.04
CA CYS A 42 1.91 2.55 2.48
C CYS A 42 1.83 1.41 3.49
N ALA A 43 2.81 1.31 4.39
CA ALA A 43 2.85 0.27 5.42
C ALA A 43 1.91 0.55 6.60
N ARG A 44 1.64 1.82 6.90
CA ARG A 44 0.88 2.26 8.08
C ARG A 44 -0.46 1.54 8.27
N PRO A 45 -1.31 1.33 7.24
CA PRO A 45 -2.62 0.71 7.42
C PRO A 45 -2.57 -0.75 7.86
N GLY A 46 -1.47 -1.45 7.57
CA GLY A 46 -1.24 -2.83 8.00
C GLY A 46 -0.22 -2.93 9.14
N ASP A 47 0.11 -1.84 9.83
CA ASP A 47 1.12 -1.92 10.87
C ASP A 47 0.65 -2.80 12.04
N TYR A 48 1.59 -3.57 12.58
CA TYR A 48 1.35 -4.53 13.66
C TYR A 48 2.65 -4.75 14.43
N LYS A 49 2.52 -5.29 15.63
CA LYS A 49 3.65 -5.62 16.51
C LYS A 49 3.57 -7.08 16.95
N ILE A 50 4.71 -7.64 17.35
CA ILE A 50 4.78 -8.92 18.05
C ILE A 50 5.51 -8.63 19.36
N PRO A 51 4.83 -8.17 20.42
CA PRO A 51 5.49 -7.78 21.67
C PRO A 51 6.41 -8.88 22.24
N GLN A 52 6.03 -10.15 22.04
CA GLN A 52 6.76 -11.34 22.44
C GLN A 52 8.14 -11.45 21.76
N SER A 53 8.34 -10.85 20.58
CA SER A 53 9.64 -10.87 19.89
C SER A 53 10.71 -10.05 20.63
N MET A 54 10.29 -9.17 21.55
CA MET A 54 11.18 -8.32 22.34
C MET A 54 11.62 -8.98 23.65
N ASP A 55 11.03 -10.12 24.02
CA ASP A 55 11.38 -10.90 25.20
C ASP A 55 11.96 -12.25 24.77
N THR A 56 13.24 -12.49 25.07
CA THR A 56 13.96 -13.72 24.69
C THR A 56 13.41 -14.97 25.36
N LYS A 57 12.51 -14.84 26.34
CA LYS A 57 11.84 -15.95 27.03
C LYS A 57 10.39 -16.14 26.59
N ALA A 58 9.82 -15.20 25.83
CA ALA A 58 8.45 -15.31 25.36
C ALA A 58 8.38 -16.12 24.07
N GLU A 59 7.32 -16.91 23.94
CA GLU A 59 7.02 -17.63 22.70
C GLU A 59 6.21 -16.72 21.77
N ILE A 60 6.62 -16.63 20.51
CA ILE A 60 5.87 -15.88 19.50
C ILE A 60 4.61 -16.68 19.14
N PRO A 61 3.41 -16.09 19.25
CA PRO A 61 2.17 -16.77 18.89
C PRO A 61 2.18 -17.23 17.44
N THR A 62 1.64 -18.41 17.17
CA THR A 62 1.50 -18.96 15.82
C THR A 62 0.09 -19.49 15.57
N ASP A 63 -0.32 -19.54 14.30
CA ASP A 63 -1.52 -20.29 13.90
C ASP A 63 -1.26 -21.80 13.82
N GLU A 64 -2.30 -22.55 13.44
CA GLU A 64 -2.25 -24.01 13.24
C GLU A 64 -1.26 -24.48 12.17
N HIS A 65 -0.76 -23.57 11.32
CA HIS A 65 0.23 -23.82 10.29
C HIS A 65 1.63 -23.33 10.67
N GLY A 66 1.81 -22.81 11.88
CA GLY A 66 3.08 -22.28 12.37
C GLY A 66 3.41 -20.89 11.85
N VAL A 67 2.46 -20.16 11.26
CA VAL A 67 2.67 -18.77 10.85
C VAL A 67 2.60 -17.88 12.08
N GLN A 68 3.63 -17.07 12.29
CA GLN A 68 3.69 -16.15 13.42
C GLN A 68 2.65 -15.03 13.29
N ILE A 69 1.94 -14.78 14.39
CA ILE A 69 0.85 -13.81 14.51
C ILE A 69 1.26 -12.68 15.44
N GLY A 70 0.90 -11.45 15.08
CA GLY A 70 1.03 -10.28 15.91
C GLY A 70 -0.29 -9.63 16.30
N GLU A 71 -0.16 -8.42 16.84
CA GLU A 71 -1.22 -7.55 17.30
C GLU A 71 -1.28 -6.33 16.36
N GLY A 72 -2.39 -6.20 15.63
CA GLY A 72 -2.67 -5.11 14.71
C GLY A 72 -4.04 -4.48 15.03
N THR A 73 -4.23 -3.23 14.65
CA THR A 73 -5.46 -2.46 14.92
C THR A 73 -5.99 -1.82 13.65
N GLY A 74 -7.23 -1.34 13.68
CA GLY A 74 -7.86 -0.65 12.56
C GLY A 74 -8.57 -1.59 11.59
N TRP A 75 -9.19 -0.98 10.57
CA TRP A 75 -10.17 -1.65 9.71
C TRP A 75 -9.70 -2.96 9.10
N TRP A 76 -8.45 -3.03 8.63
CA TRP A 76 -7.90 -4.24 7.99
C TRP A 76 -7.84 -5.46 8.91
N TYR A 77 -7.71 -5.26 10.22
CA TYR A 77 -7.61 -6.33 11.20
C TYR A 77 -8.91 -6.51 11.97
N GLU A 78 -9.51 -5.43 12.47
CA GLU A 78 -10.68 -5.49 13.36
C GLU A 78 -12.00 -5.64 12.60
N THR A 79 -12.11 -5.04 11.42
CA THR A 79 -13.36 -5.06 10.63
C THR A 79 -13.31 -6.10 9.51
N LEU A 80 -12.20 -6.14 8.77
CA LEU A 80 -12.00 -7.12 7.70
C LEU A 80 -11.64 -8.51 8.25
N GLY A 81 -11.08 -8.59 9.45
CA GLY A 81 -10.74 -9.85 10.11
C GLY A 81 -9.46 -10.51 9.58
N LEU A 82 -8.53 -9.76 8.99
CA LEU A 82 -7.23 -10.32 8.64
C LEU A 82 -6.43 -10.61 9.91
N THR A 83 -5.66 -11.70 9.90
CA THR A 83 -4.69 -11.97 10.96
C THR A 83 -3.44 -11.10 10.76
N PRO A 84 -2.89 -10.43 11.78
CA PRO A 84 -1.66 -9.64 11.66
C PRO A 84 -0.42 -10.53 11.45
N THR A 85 -0.19 -10.94 10.21
CA THR A 85 0.97 -11.75 9.79
C THR A 85 1.84 -10.94 8.83
N PHE A 86 3.08 -11.38 8.63
CA PHE A 86 3.99 -10.77 7.65
C PHE A 86 3.39 -10.72 6.24
N VAL A 87 2.71 -11.80 5.81
CA VAL A 87 2.10 -11.88 4.49
C VAL A 87 0.94 -10.91 4.36
N ASN A 88 0.05 -10.84 5.36
CA ASN A 88 -1.09 -9.91 5.31
C ASN A 88 -0.63 -8.45 5.34
N TRP A 89 0.39 -8.11 6.14
CA TRP A 89 1.01 -6.78 6.07
C TRP A 89 1.59 -6.49 4.69
N ALA A 90 2.30 -7.45 4.07
CA ALA A 90 2.85 -7.27 2.74
C ALA A 90 1.74 -7.02 1.70
N GLN A 91 0.63 -7.76 1.76
CA GLN A 91 -0.50 -7.57 0.83
C GLN A 91 -1.22 -6.22 1.03
N ILE A 92 -1.47 -5.81 2.28
CA ILE A 92 -2.02 -4.47 2.57
C ILE A 92 -1.06 -3.39 2.06
N THR A 93 0.24 -3.55 2.31
CA THR A 93 1.28 -2.65 1.82
C THR A 93 1.30 -2.59 0.28
N PHE A 94 1.19 -3.73 -0.39
CA PHE A 94 1.17 -3.80 -1.86
C PHE A 94 -0.01 -3.08 -2.47
N ILE A 95 -1.19 -3.10 -1.85
CA ILE A 95 -2.35 -2.31 -2.32
C ILE A 95 -1.98 -0.82 -2.37
N HIS A 96 -1.38 -0.29 -1.31
CA HIS A 96 -1.00 1.12 -1.22
C HIS A 96 0.18 1.47 -2.14
N MET A 97 1.21 0.62 -2.15
CA MET A 97 2.33 0.76 -3.07
C MET A 97 1.89 0.73 -4.54
N TYR A 98 0.93 -0.13 -4.89
CA TYR A 98 0.39 -0.22 -6.24
C TYR A 98 -0.23 1.11 -6.66
N MET A 99 -1.08 1.69 -5.81
CA MET A 99 -1.73 2.98 -6.10
C MET A 99 -0.70 4.10 -6.30
N LEU A 100 0.32 4.18 -5.43
CA LEU A 100 1.42 5.13 -5.62
C LEU A 100 2.23 4.86 -6.88
N GLN A 101 2.52 3.59 -7.20
CA GLN A 101 3.28 3.25 -8.39
C GLN A 101 2.50 3.62 -9.67
N VAL A 102 1.18 3.42 -9.71
CA VAL A 102 0.33 3.92 -10.80
C VAL A 102 0.52 5.43 -10.98
N ARG A 103 0.53 6.20 -9.87
CA ARG A 103 0.76 7.65 -9.92
C ARG A 103 2.17 8.05 -10.33
N ILE A 104 3.19 7.33 -9.86
CA ILE A 104 4.60 7.60 -10.22
C ILE A 104 4.83 7.34 -11.72
N ARG A 105 4.12 6.39 -12.34
CA ARG A 105 4.18 6.17 -13.80
C ARG A 105 3.70 7.39 -14.61
N MET A 106 2.99 8.35 -13.98
CA MET A 106 2.57 9.60 -14.60
C MET A 106 3.64 10.71 -14.51
N PHE A 107 4.70 10.52 -13.73
CA PHE A 107 5.86 11.43 -13.75
C PHE A 107 6.50 11.45 -15.15
N PRO A 108 7.32 12.46 -15.49
CA PRO A 108 8.07 12.44 -16.73
C PRO A 108 8.87 11.14 -16.87
N ALA A 109 8.89 10.57 -18.08
CA ALA A 109 9.42 9.23 -18.34
C ALA A 109 10.89 9.05 -17.90
N THR A 110 11.66 10.13 -17.80
CA THR A 110 13.05 10.15 -17.32
C THR A 110 13.17 9.92 -15.81
N HIS A 111 12.13 10.22 -15.04
CA HIS A 111 12.13 10.19 -13.57
C HIS A 111 11.41 8.96 -13.02
N ALA A 112 10.29 8.55 -13.63
CA ALA A 112 9.45 7.46 -13.10
C ALA A 112 10.21 6.16 -12.75
N PRO A 113 11.15 5.64 -13.56
CA PRO A 113 11.87 4.41 -13.23
C PRO A 113 12.69 4.50 -11.93
N LEU A 114 13.35 5.63 -11.70
CA LEU A 114 14.16 5.88 -10.51
C LEU A 114 13.29 5.89 -9.24
N TRP A 115 12.15 6.57 -9.30
CA TRP A 115 11.21 6.65 -8.20
C TRP A 115 10.55 5.31 -7.87
N ILE A 116 10.17 4.54 -8.89
CA ILE A 116 9.63 3.17 -8.72
C ILE A 116 10.69 2.27 -8.07
N GLN A 117 11.95 2.36 -8.51
CA GLN A 117 13.05 1.59 -7.93
C GLN A 117 13.24 1.95 -6.46
N HIS A 118 13.29 3.23 -6.10
CA HIS A 118 13.44 3.65 -4.71
C HIS A 118 12.25 3.24 -3.84
N LEU A 119 11.01 3.43 -4.29
CA LEU A 119 9.82 2.97 -3.55
C LEU A 119 9.87 1.46 -3.30
N THR A 120 10.25 0.69 -4.32
CA THR A 120 10.42 -0.76 -4.18
C THR A 120 11.52 -1.06 -3.16
N ASN A 121 12.71 -0.47 -3.28
CA ASN A 121 13.81 -0.70 -2.34
C ASN A 121 13.41 -0.40 -0.88
N GLN A 122 12.71 0.71 -0.63
CA GLN A 122 12.23 1.07 0.70
C GLN A 122 11.27 0.02 1.27
N ALA A 123 10.41 -0.56 0.43
CA ALA A 123 9.52 -1.64 0.85
C ALA A 123 10.29 -2.91 1.25
N PHE A 124 11.38 -3.22 0.54
CA PHE A 124 12.25 -4.36 0.87
C PHE A 124 13.04 -4.13 2.16
N TYR A 125 13.49 -2.90 2.43
CA TYR A 125 14.09 -2.57 3.73
C TYR A 125 13.06 -2.72 4.86
N ALA A 126 11.84 -2.20 4.68
CA ALA A 126 10.77 -2.37 5.67
C ALA A 126 10.40 -3.84 5.90
N ALA A 127 10.41 -4.67 4.85
CA ALA A 127 10.16 -6.10 4.95
C ALA A 127 11.28 -6.82 5.69
N GLU A 128 12.55 -6.51 5.40
CA GLU A 128 13.69 -7.08 6.10
C GLU A 128 13.70 -6.70 7.58
N ASP A 129 13.47 -5.43 7.91
CA ASP A 129 13.38 -4.95 9.29
C ASP A 129 12.28 -5.68 10.06
N ARG A 130 11.10 -5.89 9.45
CA ARG A 130 9.99 -6.62 10.06
C ARG A 130 10.34 -8.10 10.30
N LEU A 131 11.03 -8.75 9.36
CA LEU A 131 11.49 -10.13 9.52
C LEU A 131 12.51 -10.27 10.67
N VAL A 132 13.39 -9.29 10.84
CA VAL A 132 14.40 -9.29 11.91
C VAL A 132 13.76 -8.98 13.26
N VAL A 133 13.04 -7.86 13.37
CA VAL A 133 12.55 -7.32 14.64
C VAL A 133 11.38 -8.14 15.19
N TRP A 134 10.37 -8.39 14.36
CA TRP A 134 9.12 -9.00 14.82
C TRP A 134 9.10 -10.51 14.68
N HIS A 135 9.73 -11.04 13.62
CA HIS A 135 9.73 -12.48 13.34
C HIS A 135 10.99 -13.23 13.77
N GLN A 136 11.99 -12.51 14.31
CA GLN A 136 13.26 -13.08 14.80
C GLN A 136 13.95 -13.98 13.76
N VAL A 137 13.80 -13.66 12.46
CA VAL A 137 14.43 -14.40 11.36
C VAL A 137 15.89 -13.99 11.26
N ASN A 138 16.72 -14.51 12.17
CA ASN A 138 18.13 -14.14 12.26
C ASN A 138 18.99 -14.79 11.16
N ALA A 139 18.57 -15.96 10.66
CA ALA A 139 19.26 -16.67 9.58
C ALA A 139 19.16 -15.91 8.24
N SER A 140 20.30 -15.44 7.74
CA SER A 140 20.37 -14.67 6.48
C SER A 140 19.77 -15.40 5.28
N SER A 141 20.06 -16.70 5.12
CA SER A 141 19.51 -17.51 4.04
C SER A 141 17.99 -17.59 4.07
N LEU A 142 17.41 -17.71 5.27
CA LEU A 142 15.95 -17.74 5.46
C LEU A 142 15.34 -16.37 5.14
N ARG A 143 15.91 -15.27 5.65
CA ARG A 143 15.44 -13.91 5.29
C ARG A 143 15.45 -13.69 3.78
N GLN A 144 16.54 -14.06 3.11
CA GLN A 144 16.65 -13.89 1.65
C GLN A 144 15.63 -14.72 0.88
N LYS A 145 15.23 -15.89 1.41
CA LYS A 145 14.11 -16.66 0.85
C LYS A 145 12.80 -15.88 0.97
N TYR A 146 12.45 -15.39 2.17
CA TYR A 146 11.25 -14.57 2.39
C TYR A 146 11.21 -13.35 1.48
N LEU A 147 12.31 -12.60 1.38
CA LEU A 147 12.38 -11.40 0.52
C LEU A 147 12.18 -11.76 -0.97
N LYS A 148 12.76 -12.87 -1.45
CA LYS A 148 12.53 -13.33 -2.83
C LYS A 148 11.07 -13.74 -3.09
N ASP A 149 10.43 -14.38 -2.11
CA ASP A 149 9.03 -14.79 -2.19
C ASP A 149 8.12 -13.55 -2.24
N VAL A 150 8.35 -12.58 -1.35
CA VAL A 150 7.67 -11.27 -1.33
C VAL A 150 7.86 -10.51 -2.64
N PHE A 151 9.07 -10.52 -3.23
CA PHE A 151 9.32 -9.88 -4.52
C PHE A 151 8.55 -10.53 -5.67
N SER A 152 8.47 -11.87 -5.67
CA SER A 152 7.67 -12.60 -6.65
C SER A 152 6.19 -12.26 -6.52
N GLN A 153 5.67 -12.20 -5.29
CA GLN A 153 4.29 -11.78 -5.01
C GLN A 153 4.03 -10.35 -5.47
N TRP A 154 4.92 -9.40 -5.15
CA TRP A 154 4.78 -8.00 -5.58
C TRP A 154 4.59 -7.87 -7.09
N ARG A 155 5.39 -8.60 -7.88
CA ARG A 155 5.28 -8.60 -9.35
C ARG A 155 3.95 -9.19 -9.84
N ALA A 156 3.45 -10.23 -9.19
CA ALA A 156 2.16 -10.83 -9.50
C ALA A 156 1.00 -9.86 -9.16
N VAL A 157 1.09 -9.18 -8.02
CA VAL A 157 0.14 -8.14 -7.60
C VAL A 157 0.11 -7.00 -8.62
N LEU A 158 1.28 -6.47 -9.03
CA LEU A 158 1.38 -5.42 -10.05
C LEU A 158 0.62 -5.78 -11.32
N LEU A 159 0.87 -6.97 -11.88
CA LEU A 159 0.23 -7.43 -13.11
C LEU A 159 -1.29 -7.55 -12.95
N SER A 160 -1.74 -8.22 -11.89
CA SER A 160 -3.16 -8.49 -11.68
C SER A 160 -3.98 -7.24 -11.34
N TYR A 161 -3.40 -6.28 -10.61
CA TYR A 161 -4.05 -5.00 -10.34
C TYR A 161 -4.05 -4.08 -11.56
N ASP A 162 -2.99 -4.07 -12.38
CA ASP A 162 -3.00 -3.35 -13.67
C ASP A 162 -4.10 -3.89 -14.60
N GLU A 163 -4.29 -5.20 -14.67
CA GLU A 163 -5.40 -5.80 -15.39
C GLU A 163 -6.77 -5.38 -14.81
N GLY A 164 -6.92 -5.45 -13.49
CA GLY A 164 -8.16 -5.07 -12.81
C GLY A 164 -8.52 -3.59 -12.98
N LEU A 165 -7.53 -2.70 -12.95
CA LEU A 165 -7.73 -1.28 -13.13
C LEU A 165 -8.37 -0.97 -14.48
N ILE A 166 -7.88 -1.63 -15.55
CA ILE A 166 -8.31 -1.41 -16.94
C ILE A 166 -9.61 -2.16 -17.26
N LYS A 167 -9.77 -3.40 -16.79
CA LYS A 167 -10.91 -4.25 -17.16
C LYS A 167 -12.16 -4.05 -16.29
N GLY A 168 -12.04 -3.31 -15.19
CA GLY A 168 -13.18 -2.93 -14.34
C GLY A 168 -13.25 -3.67 -13.01
N ASP A 169 -14.23 -3.28 -12.20
CA ASP A 169 -14.26 -3.60 -10.77
C ASP A 169 -14.41 -5.08 -10.46
N ALA A 170 -15.10 -5.85 -11.30
CA ALA A 170 -15.19 -7.29 -11.12
C ALA A 170 -13.81 -7.99 -11.26
N VAL A 171 -12.99 -7.53 -12.22
CA VAL A 171 -11.64 -8.09 -12.43
C VAL A 171 -10.69 -7.62 -11.32
N LEU A 172 -10.83 -6.37 -10.88
CA LEU A 172 -10.08 -5.85 -9.73
C LEU A 172 -10.46 -6.57 -8.43
N ALA A 173 -11.75 -6.82 -8.19
CA ALA A 173 -12.24 -7.61 -7.06
C ALA A 173 -11.66 -9.03 -7.09
N ALA A 174 -11.65 -9.68 -8.24
CA ALA A 174 -11.06 -11.01 -8.38
C ALA A 174 -9.54 -11.00 -8.10
N ALA A 175 -8.83 -9.93 -8.48
CA ALA A 175 -7.41 -9.79 -8.14
C ALA A 175 -7.18 -9.57 -6.64
N VAL A 176 -7.96 -8.68 -6.00
CA VAL A 176 -7.90 -8.46 -4.54
C VAL A 176 -8.24 -9.74 -3.78
N TRP A 177 -9.26 -10.48 -4.21
CA TRP A 177 -9.65 -11.76 -3.63
C TRP A 177 -8.50 -12.78 -3.66
N ARG A 178 -7.83 -12.95 -4.80
CA ARG A 178 -6.69 -13.87 -4.91
C ARG A 178 -5.49 -13.46 -4.06
N ASN A 179 -5.19 -12.16 -4.03
CA ASN A 179 -3.97 -11.64 -3.42
C ASN A 179 -4.12 -11.39 -1.91
N LEU A 180 -5.12 -10.60 -1.51
CA LEU A 180 -5.34 -10.20 -0.12
C LEU A 180 -6.07 -11.27 0.70
N PHE A 181 -7.10 -11.90 0.11
CA PHE A 181 -7.92 -12.89 0.82
C PHE A 181 -7.43 -14.33 0.62
N GLY A 182 -6.33 -14.53 -0.11
CA GLY A 182 -5.76 -15.85 -0.36
C GLY A 182 -6.69 -16.81 -1.12
N ALA A 183 -7.57 -16.27 -1.96
CA ALA A 183 -8.57 -17.04 -2.71
C ALA A 183 -9.50 -17.91 -1.84
N ARG A 184 -9.73 -17.53 -0.58
CA ARG A 184 -10.66 -18.21 0.31
C ARG A 184 -12.10 -18.12 -0.19
N GLU A 185 -12.89 -19.17 -0.03
CA GLU A 185 -14.28 -19.20 -0.50
C GLU A 185 -15.24 -18.45 0.44
N ASP A 186 -14.89 -18.33 1.72
CA ASP A 186 -15.70 -17.73 2.80
C ASP A 186 -15.50 -16.22 2.94
N VAL A 187 -15.38 -15.51 1.81
CA VAL A 187 -15.11 -14.06 1.80
C VAL A 187 -16.41 -13.26 1.83
N ASP A 188 -16.45 -12.26 2.71
CA ASP A 188 -17.48 -11.22 2.67
C ASP A 188 -17.30 -10.34 1.43
N PHE A 189 -18.20 -10.51 0.46
CA PHE A 189 -18.17 -9.78 -0.80
C PHE A 189 -18.44 -8.27 -0.63
N GLN A 190 -19.14 -7.84 0.43
CA GLN A 190 -19.30 -6.42 0.71
C GLN A 190 -17.97 -5.81 1.16
N LYS A 191 -17.24 -6.49 2.04
CA LYS A 191 -15.90 -6.04 2.46
C LYS A 191 -14.88 -6.08 1.32
N LEU A 192 -14.94 -7.10 0.45
CA LEU A 192 -14.16 -7.11 -0.79
C LEU A 192 -14.49 -5.90 -1.68
N ALA A 193 -15.77 -5.59 -1.88
CA ALA A 193 -16.20 -4.43 -2.65
C ALA A 193 -15.76 -3.10 -2.01
N GLN A 194 -15.76 -3.01 -0.68
CA GLN A 194 -15.23 -1.85 0.06
C GLN A 194 -13.74 -1.62 -0.27
N VAL A 195 -12.91 -2.68 -0.31
CA VAL A 195 -11.49 -2.58 -0.72
C VAL A 195 -11.36 -2.10 -2.16
N VAL A 196 -12.20 -2.59 -3.08
CA VAL A 196 -12.18 -2.15 -4.48
C VAL A 196 -12.57 -0.67 -4.60
N GLY A 197 -13.64 -0.25 -3.92
CA GLY A 197 -14.07 1.14 -3.86
C GLY A 197 -12.97 2.04 -3.30
N TYR A 198 -12.30 1.61 -2.24
CA TYR A 198 -11.15 2.29 -1.65
C TYR A 198 -10.03 2.50 -2.66
N MET A 199 -9.64 1.44 -3.37
CA MET A 199 -8.61 1.54 -4.40
C MET A 199 -9.00 2.53 -5.50
N ARG A 200 -10.25 2.52 -5.95
CA ARG A 200 -10.75 3.47 -6.96
C ARG A 200 -10.73 4.90 -6.44
N ARG A 201 -11.18 5.14 -5.20
CA ARG A 201 -11.18 6.45 -4.57
C ARG A 201 -9.76 7.01 -4.47
N GLU A 202 -8.82 6.23 -3.94
CA GLU A 202 -7.46 6.68 -3.71
C GLU A 202 -6.65 6.84 -5.01
N ILE A 203 -6.86 5.97 -6.00
CA ILE A 203 -6.28 6.16 -7.34
C ILE A 203 -6.81 7.45 -7.97
N ARG A 204 -8.11 7.74 -7.86
CA ARG A 204 -8.68 9.01 -8.35
C ARG A 204 -8.10 10.22 -7.62
N ARG A 205 -7.87 10.13 -6.30
CA ARG A 205 -7.20 11.20 -5.55
C ARG A 205 -5.78 11.42 -6.04
N LEU A 206 -5.03 10.34 -6.27
CA LEU A 206 -3.66 10.40 -6.78
C LEU A 206 -3.60 10.97 -8.21
N ASP A 207 -4.53 10.58 -9.09
CA ASP A 207 -4.65 11.10 -10.46
C ASP A 207 -4.84 12.62 -10.49
N LEU A 208 -5.57 13.16 -9.51
CA LEU A 208 -5.79 14.61 -9.35
C LEU A 208 -4.62 15.33 -8.66
N ALA A 209 -3.67 14.61 -8.08
CA ALA A 209 -2.52 15.19 -7.40
C ALA A 209 -1.49 15.70 -8.40
N THR A 210 -0.86 16.83 -8.10
CA THR A 210 0.29 17.35 -8.84
C THR A 210 1.54 16.50 -8.60
N ASP A 211 2.51 16.57 -9.52
CA ASP A 211 3.79 15.85 -9.35
C ASP A 211 4.52 16.30 -8.09
N ASP A 212 4.50 17.61 -7.77
CA ASP A 212 5.14 18.18 -6.59
C ASP A 212 4.52 17.64 -5.29
N GLU A 213 3.19 17.50 -5.20
CA GLU A 213 2.52 16.95 -4.01
C GLU A 213 2.95 15.50 -3.71
N VAL A 214 3.16 14.69 -4.74
CA VAL A 214 3.61 13.30 -4.58
C VAL A 214 5.13 13.26 -4.35
N ALA A 215 5.90 14.06 -5.09
CA ALA A 215 7.36 14.09 -5.02
C ALA A 215 7.89 14.68 -3.70
N ASP A 216 7.11 15.54 -3.03
CA ASP A 216 7.44 16.00 -1.68
C ASP A 216 7.40 14.85 -0.65
N GLY A 217 6.80 13.70 -1.00
CA GLY A 217 6.71 12.51 -0.16
C GLY A 217 5.79 12.70 1.04
N GLY A 218 4.89 13.68 0.99
CA GLY A 218 3.91 14.01 2.03
C GLY A 218 2.51 13.45 1.75
N TRP A 219 2.35 12.57 0.76
CA TRP A 219 1.07 11.97 0.45
C TRP A 219 0.55 11.15 1.62
N ALA A 220 -0.76 11.26 1.91
CA ALA A 220 -1.45 10.49 2.92
C ALA A 220 -2.73 9.89 2.34
N PHE A 221 -2.93 8.58 2.58
CA PHE A 221 -4.18 7.92 2.23
C PHE A 221 -5.28 8.39 3.19
N ASN A 222 -6.46 8.66 2.65
CA ASN A 222 -7.55 9.25 3.43
C ASN A 222 -8.52 8.16 3.87
N GLY A 223 -8.62 7.96 5.18
CA GLY A 223 -9.48 6.97 5.80
C GLY A 223 -9.11 5.53 5.43
N ASP A 224 -10.07 4.65 5.61
CA ASP A 224 -9.95 3.22 5.32
C ASP A 224 -11.05 2.78 4.33
N PRO A 225 -11.08 1.49 3.93
CA PRO A 225 -12.12 0.99 3.04
C PRO A 225 -13.55 1.03 3.61
N GLY A 226 -13.73 1.11 4.93
CA GLY A 226 -15.05 1.21 5.56
C GLY A 226 -15.82 2.47 5.14
N LEU A 227 -15.15 3.52 4.70
CA LEU A 227 -15.81 4.71 4.12
C LEU A 227 -16.65 4.41 2.86
N GLU A 228 -16.41 3.26 2.21
CA GLU A 228 -17.18 2.83 1.04
C GLU A 228 -18.44 2.03 1.40
N GLU A 229 -18.69 1.76 2.68
CA GLU A 229 -19.82 0.93 3.13
C GLU A 229 -21.15 1.44 2.59
N GLY A 230 -21.44 2.74 2.73
CA GLY A 230 -22.66 3.33 2.20
C GLY A 230 -22.79 3.25 0.66
N THR A 231 -21.67 3.30 -0.06
CA THR A 231 -21.67 3.14 -1.53
C THR A 231 -21.95 1.70 -1.92
N VAL A 232 -21.36 0.74 -1.19
CA VAL A 232 -21.48 -0.70 -1.46
C VAL A 232 -22.88 -1.23 -1.10
N GLU A 233 -23.49 -0.72 -0.04
CA GLU A 233 -24.84 -1.10 0.38
C GLU A 233 -25.95 -0.48 -0.49
N ALA A 234 -25.64 0.61 -1.20
CA ALA A 234 -26.62 1.27 -2.05
C ALA A 234 -27.10 0.33 -3.16
N MET A 235 -28.43 0.19 -3.30
CA MET A 235 -29.01 -0.56 -4.40
C MET A 235 -28.57 0.03 -5.75
N SER A 236 -28.04 -0.82 -6.63
CA SER A 236 -27.69 -0.40 -7.99
C SER A 236 -28.92 0.12 -8.73
N LYS A 237 -28.75 1.23 -9.45
CA LYS A 237 -29.79 1.83 -10.31
C LYS A 237 -30.34 0.84 -11.33
N MET A 238 -29.53 -0.12 -11.77
CA MET A 238 -29.95 -1.18 -12.69
C MET A 238 -30.99 -2.11 -12.03
N VAL A 239 -30.72 -2.54 -10.79
CA VAL A 239 -31.66 -3.36 -10.00
C VAL A 239 -32.92 -2.59 -9.64
N GLN A 240 -32.79 -1.29 -9.32
CA GLN A 240 -33.94 -0.41 -9.11
C GLN A 240 -34.82 -0.29 -10.36
N SER A 241 -34.22 -0.23 -11.56
CA SER A 241 -34.97 -0.14 -12.81
C SER A 241 -35.67 -1.45 -13.20
N ASP A 242 -35.12 -2.60 -12.81
CA ASP A 242 -35.72 -3.90 -13.07
C ASP A 242 -36.86 -4.20 -12.09
N THR A 243 -36.72 -3.77 -10.83
CA THR A 243 -37.79 -3.88 -9.81
C THR A 243 -38.94 -2.90 -10.04
N ALA A 244 -38.69 -1.73 -10.65
CA ALA A 244 -39.75 -0.78 -11.01
C ALA A 244 -40.56 -1.17 -12.26
N LYS A 245 -40.08 -2.16 -13.02
CA LYS A 245 -40.76 -2.70 -14.23
C LYS A 245 -41.51 -4.01 -13.98
N ALA A 246 -41.33 -4.62 -12.81
CA ALA A 246 -42.04 -5.82 -12.36
C ALA A 246 -43.30 -5.44 -11.57
#